data_AF-A0A4W5KDM6-F1
#
_entry.id   AF-A0A4W5KDM6-F1
#
_cell.length_a   1.000
_cell.length_b   1.000
_cell.length_c   1.000
_cell.angle_alpha   90.00
_cell.angle_beta   90.00
_cell.angle_gamma   90.00
#
_symmetry.space_group_name_H-M   'P 1'
#
loop_
_entity.id
_entity.type
_entity.pdbx_description
1 polymer ?
#
loop_
_entity_poly.entity_id
_entity_poly.type
_entity_poly.pdbx_seq_one_letter_code
_entity_poly.pdbx_strand_id
1 'polypeptide(L)'
;MDTGGSSGLAKSAAVKLSEMGEKTKQFGNKMKAPDHQRRNILVIVCVALLLDNMLYMVIVPIIPDYLADLEDNLDVQIGVLFASKAILQLLVNPLSGTFIDRVGYDIPLLIGLTVMFFSTCIFAFAENYATLFFARSLQGLGSAFADTSGIAMIADKYTEESERSKALGIALAFISFGSLVAPPFGGILYEFAGKRVPFIVLAVVCLIDGILLLTVIKPFSNRTRDNMPVGTPIYKLVIDPYIAVVAGALTVCNIPLAFLEPTIANWMESTMHSSKWEMGLCWLPAFFPHVLGVYMTVKLAAKYPNLQWFYGALGMVIIGASSCTIPACKTFGQLIAPLCGICFGIALVDTALLPTLAFLVDVRHVSVYGSVYALADISYSVAYAMGPIVAGNIVHNYGFVQLNLGMGLVNVLYAPALLLLRNVCQMKPSYSERENLLVDDDEPEGLYDTMKMEERRGKKKGYSSAGDCLPVVVDENGGFDPFRAQTRSSLDEPSGPENI
;
A
#
# COMPACT_ATOMS: atom_id res chain seq x y z
N MET A 1 12.19 -39.38 59.37
CA MET A 1 11.51 -39.59 58.07
C MET A 1 10.81 -38.28 57.72
N ASP A 2 11.54 -37.37 57.09
CA ASP A 2 11.02 -36.09 56.60
C ASP A 2 10.55 -36.26 55.15
N THR A 3 9.27 -36.59 54.96
CA THR A 3 8.64 -36.71 53.64
C THR A 3 7.57 -35.63 53.39
N GLY A 4 7.39 -34.67 54.32
CA GLY A 4 6.35 -33.63 54.23
C GLY A 4 6.69 -32.41 53.36
N GLY A 5 7.97 -32.04 53.25
CA GLY A 5 8.39 -30.79 52.57
C GLY A 5 8.32 -30.82 51.03
N SER A 6 8.48 -32.00 50.43
CA SER A 6 8.51 -32.16 48.96
C SER A 6 7.11 -32.01 48.33
N SER A 7 6.04 -32.38 49.05
CA SER A 7 4.67 -32.29 48.52
C SER A 7 4.13 -30.86 48.42
N GLY A 8 4.58 -29.95 49.29
CA GLY A 8 4.17 -28.54 49.30
C GLY A 8 4.79 -27.74 48.15
N LEU A 9 6.06 -28.00 47.84
CA LEU A 9 6.77 -27.39 46.71
C LEU A 9 6.20 -27.84 45.36
N ALA A 10 5.88 -29.13 45.21
CA ALA A 10 5.25 -29.66 43.99
C ALA A 10 3.85 -29.06 43.75
N LYS A 11 3.04 -28.91 44.80
CA LYS A 11 1.72 -28.24 44.71
C LYS A 11 1.85 -26.76 44.33
N SER A 12 2.80 -26.04 44.91
CA SER A 12 3.06 -24.62 44.58
C SER A 12 3.52 -24.42 43.13
N ALA A 13 4.40 -25.30 42.63
CA ALA A 13 4.83 -25.29 41.24
C ALA A 13 3.68 -25.62 40.26
N ALA A 14 2.82 -26.58 40.60
CA ALA A 14 1.65 -26.93 39.79
C ALA A 14 0.63 -25.77 39.71
N VAL A 15 0.42 -25.05 40.80
CA VAL A 15 -0.46 -23.86 40.82
C VAL A 15 0.12 -22.74 39.96
N LYS A 16 1.43 -22.46 40.06
CA LYS A 16 2.09 -21.45 39.20
C LYS A 16 2.06 -21.81 37.72
N LEU A 17 2.24 -23.08 37.37
CA LEU A 17 2.11 -23.57 35.99
C LEU A 17 0.67 -23.48 35.48
N SER A 18 -0.31 -23.75 36.33
CA SER A 18 -1.74 -23.56 36.03
C SER A 18 -2.08 -22.08 35.82
N GLU A 19 -1.63 -21.19 36.69
CA GLU A 19 -1.82 -19.73 36.55
C GLU A 19 -1.13 -19.17 35.30
N MET A 20 0.08 -19.65 34.97
CA MET A 20 0.74 -19.31 33.72
C MET A 20 -0.02 -19.86 32.51
N GLY A 21 -0.53 -21.08 32.57
CA GLY A 21 -1.36 -21.69 31.53
C GLY A 21 -2.67 -20.94 31.32
N GLU A 22 -3.32 -20.50 32.40
CA GLU A 22 -4.53 -19.67 32.35
C GLU A 22 -4.25 -18.27 31.85
N LYS A 23 -3.15 -17.62 32.26
CA LYS A 23 -2.71 -16.33 31.70
C LYS A 23 -2.40 -16.46 30.21
N THR A 24 -1.77 -17.55 29.79
CA THR A 24 -1.48 -17.83 28.37
C THR A 24 -2.76 -18.10 27.58
N LYS A 25 -3.73 -18.82 28.15
CA LYS A 25 -5.07 -19.01 27.57
C LYS A 25 -5.90 -17.72 27.52
N GLN A 26 -5.87 -16.90 28.57
CA GLN A 26 -6.53 -15.59 28.61
C GLN A 26 -5.90 -14.62 27.61
N PHE A 27 -4.57 -14.62 27.48
CA PHE A 27 -3.85 -13.84 26.49
C PHE A 27 -4.20 -14.31 25.08
N GLY A 28 -4.22 -15.64 24.84
CA GLY A 28 -4.67 -16.24 23.60
C GLY A 28 -6.15 -15.94 23.25
N ASN A 29 -7.04 -15.90 24.24
CA ASN A 29 -8.46 -15.55 24.03
C ASN A 29 -8.66 -14.03 23.84
N LYS A 30 -7.89 -13.17 24.52
CA LYS A 30 -7.88 -11.72 24.28
C LYS A 30 -7.37 -11.37 22.88
N MET A 31 -6.37 -12.10 22.38
CA MET A 31 -5.91 -11.96 20.99
C MET A 31 -6.93 -12.42 19.95
N LYS A 32 -7.89 -13.27 20.33
CA LYS A 32 -8.96 -13.78 19.45
C LYS A 32 -10.24 -12.93 19.44
N ALA A 33 -10.35 -11.89 20.26
CA ALA A 33 -11.46 -10.96 20.15
C ALA A 33 -11.41 -10.28 18.77
N PRO A 34 -12.53 -10.18 18.02
CA PRO A 34 -12.53 -9.76 16.62
C PRO A 34 -11.87 -8.39 16.39
N ASP A 35 -12.05 -7.44 17.31
CA ASP A 35 -11.43 -6.10 17.23
C ASP A 35 -9.94 -6.11 17.56
N HIS A 36 -9.51 -6.94 18.51
CA HIS A 36 -8.09 -7.11 18.85
C HIS A 36 -7.34 -7.80 17.71
N GLN A 37 -7.97 -8.78 17.07
CA GLN A 37 -7.40 -9.44 15.91
C GLN A 37 -7.29 -8.50 14.70
N ARG A 38 -8.24 -7.56 14.51
CA ARG A 38 -8.13 -6.51 13.46
C ARG A 38 -6.91 -5.63 13.69
N ARG A 39 -6.76 -5.12 14.90
CA ARG A 39 -5.63 -4.26 15.27
C ARG A 39 -4.29 -4.98 15.22
N ASN A 40 -4.21 -6.23 15.67
CA ASN A 40 -2.97 -7.01 15.62
C ASN A 40 -2.54 -7.28 14.17
N ILE A 41 -3.49 -7.60 13.27
CA ILE A 41 -3.19 -7.76 11.85
C ILE A 41 -2.67 -6.45 11.25
N LEU A 42 -3.30 -5.32 11.56
CA LEU A 42 -2.82 -4.02 11.10
C LEU A 42 -1.37 -3.78 11.55
N VAL A 43 -1.05 -4.07 12.81
CA VAL A 43 0.32 -3.92 13.34
C VAL A 43 1.31 -4.82 12.60
N ILE A 44 0.98 -6.10 12.41
CA ILE A 44 1.85 -7.05 11.69
C ILE A 44 2.11 -6.54 10.27
N VAL A 45 1.07 -6.16 9.53
CA VAL A 45 1.24 -5.63 8.16
C VAL A 45 2.05 -4.33 8.17
N CYS A 46 1.81 -3.41 9.10
CA CYS A 46 2.58 -2.19 9.21
C CYS A 46 4.06 -2.46 9.50
N VAL A 47 4.38 -3.46 10.32
CA VAL A 47 5.76 -3.88 10.60
C VAL A 47 6.39 -4.52 9.36
N ALA A 48 5.68 -5.41 8.67
CA ALA A 48 6.15 -6.02 7.42
C ALA A 48 6.50 -4.98 6.35
N LEU A 49 5.58 -4.04 6.07
CA LEU A 49 5.77 -2.95 5.11
C LEU A 49 6.90 -2.00 5.52
N LEU A 50 7.02 -1.71 6.82
CA LEU A 50 8.12 -0.91 7.37
C LEU A 50 9.46 -1.62 7.16
N LEU A 51 9.53 -2.93 7.43
CA LEU A 51 10.76 -3.71 7.28
C LEU A 51 11.23 -3.79 5.83
N ASP A 52 10.33 -3.99 4.88
CA ASP A 52 10.70 -4.00 3.45
C ASP A 52 11.32 -2.66 3.01
N ASN A 53 10.68 -1.56 3.38
CA ASN A 53 11.17 -0.22 3.08
C ASN A 53 12.48 0.09 3.82
N MET A 54 12.62 -0.41 5.06
CA MET A 54 13.89 -0.30 5.77
C MET A 54 15.01 -1.07 5.07
N LEU A 55 14.77 -2.31 4.62
CA LEU A 55 15.75 -3.12 3.88
C LEU A 55 16.12 -2.50 2.53
N TYR A 56 15.20 -1.77 1.90
CA TYR A 56 15.50 -1.01 0.69
C TYR A 56 16.52 0.11 0.98
N MET A 57 16.21 0.98 1.96
CA MET A 57 16.96 2.22 2.23
C MET A 57 18.21 2.06 3.10
N VAL A 58 18.25 1.07 4.01
CA VAL A 58 19.40 0.84 4.91
C VAL A 58 20.68 0.53 4.14
N ILE A 59 20.52 0.07 2.91
CA ILE A 59 21.59 -0.39 2.06
C ILE A 59 22.32 0.76 1.37
N VAL A 60 21.67 1.91 1.16
CA VAL A 60 22.26 3.11 0.55
C VAL A 60 23.60 3.50 1.20
N PRO A 61 23.71 3.66 2.53
CA PRO A 61 24.98 4.00 3.18
C PRO A 61 26.00 2.84 3.24
N ILE A 62 25.58 1.59 3.08
CA ILE A 62 26.40 0.40 3.36
C ILE A 62 27.03 -0.19 2.09
N ILE A 63 26.31 -0.09 0.95
CA ILE A 63 26.74 -0.66 -0.34
C ILE A 63 28.13 -0.20 -0.79
N PRO A 64 28.50 1.10 -0.70
CA PRO A 64 29.78 1.56 -1.25
C PRO A 64 30.98 0.86 -0.61
N ASP A 65 30.89 0.52 0.67
CA ASP A 65 31.94 -0.23 1.38
C ASP A 65 31.93 -1.73 1.02
N TYR A 66 30.75 -2.31 0.80
CA TYR A 66 30.62 -3.71 0.34
C TYR A 66 31.21 -3.95 -1.06
N LEU A 67 31.25 -2.91 -1.88
CA LEU A 67 31.72 -2.97 -3.26
C LEU A 67 33.07 -2.25 -3.45
N ALA A 68 33.64 -1.67 -2.40
CA ALA A 68 34.95 -0.98 -2.47
C ALA A 68 36.09 -1.92 -2.91
N ASP A 69 35.96 -3.22 -2.60
CA ASP A 69 36.90 -4.26 -3.01
C ASP A 69 36.76 -4.67 -4.50
N LEU A 70 35.76 -4.14 -5.22
CA LEU A 70 35.48 -4.44 -6.62
C LEU A 70 35.78 -3.19 -7.47
N GLU A 71 37.03 -3.09 -7.96
CA GLU A 71 37.62 -1.87 -8.54
C GLU A 71 36.98 -1.35 -9.85
N ASP A 72 36.03 -2.06 -10.48
CA ASP A 72 35.44 -1.68 -11.78
C ASP A 72 33.92 -1.41 -11.74
N ASN A 73 33.50 -0.22 -12.19
CA ASN A 73 32.10 0.19 -12.45
C ASN A 73 31.15 0.22 -11.23
N LEU A 74 31.63 0.74 -10.09
CA LEU A 74 30.87 0.84 -8.83
C LEU A 74 29.46 1.44 -9.01
N ASP A 75 29.32 2.62 -9.61
CA ASP A 75 28.03 3.32 -9.73
C ASP A 75 26.99 2.53 -10.53
N VAL A 76 27.42 1.87 -11.61
CA VAL A 76 26.55 1.02 -12.45
C VAL A 76 26.14 -0.22 -11.67
N GLN A 77 27.07 -0.85 -10.96
CA GLN A 77 26.79 -2.03 -10.14
C GLN A 77 25.80 -1.74 -9.02
N ILE A 78 25.91 -0.57 -8.38
CA ILE A 78 24.97 -0.07 -7.36
C ILE A 78 23.59 0.12 -7.97
N GLY A 79 23.49 0.85 -9.08
CA GLY A 79 22.22 1.08 -9.77
C GLY A 79 21.52 -0.22 -10.19
N VAL A 80 22.28 -1.18 -10.73
CA VAL A 80 21.77 -2.52 -11.09
C VAL A 80 21.28 -3.28 -9.86
N LEU A 81 21.97 -3.16 -8.72
CA LEU A 81 21.59 -3.84 -7.48
C LEU A 81 20.30 -3.26 -6.87
N PHE A 82 20.05 -1.95 -7.01
CA PHE A 82 18.75 -1.35 -6.65
C PHE A 82 17.65 -1.76 -7.63
N ALA A 83 17.94 -1.75 -8.93
CA ALA A 83 16.98 -2.12 -9.96
C ALA A 83 16.59 -3.61 -9.89
N SER A 84 17.49 -4.51 -9.50
CA SER A 84 17.20 -5.96 -9.47
C SER A 84 16.07 -6.34 -8.51
N LYS A 85 15.97 -5.67 -7.34
CA LYS A 85 14.82 -5.83 -6.42
C LYS A 85 13.52 -5.45 -7.14
N ALA A 86 13.47 -4.22 -7.69
CA ALA A 86 12.27 -3.67 -8.31
C ALA A 86 11.85 -4.44 -9.58
N ILE A 87 12.82 -4.89 -10.39
CA ILE A 87 12.55 -5.70 -11.58
C ILE A 87 11.95 -7.06 -11.19
N LEU A 88 12.52 -7.76 -10.20
CA LEU A 88 11.94 -9.04 -9.80
C LEU A 88 10.56 -8.85 -9.16
N GLN A 89 10.39 -7.81 -8.33
CA GLN A 89 9.09 -7.45 -7.77
C GLN A 89 8.04 -7.21 -8.87
N LEU A 90 8.40 -6.41 -9.89
CA LEU A 90 7.55 -6.14 -11.06
C LEU A 90 7.13 -7.43 -11.79
N LEU A 91 8.05 -8.38 -11.98
CA LEU A 91 7.78 -9.65 -12.67
C LEU A 91 6.91 -10.60 -11.82
N VAL A 92 7.07 -10.56 -10.50
CA VAL A 92 6.36 -11.44 -9.57
C VAL A 92 4.96 -10.92 -9.27
N ASN A 93 4.73 -9.60 -9.24
CA ASN A 93 3.44 -9.03 -8.83
C ASN A 93 2.21 -9.56 -9.57
N PRO A 94 2.23 -9.77 -10.90
CA PRO A 94 1.10 -10.41 -11.59
C PRO A 94 0.82 -11.82 -11.07
N LEU A 95 1.87 -12.56 -10.72
CA LEU A 95 1.75 -13.91 -10.15
C LEU A 95 1.29 -13.85 -8.69
N SER A 96 1.81 -12.91 -7.90
CA SER A 96 1.44 -12.75 -6.49
C SER A 96 -0.05 -12.43 -6.36
N GLY A 97 -0.60 -11.51 -7.16
CA GLY A 97 -2.02 -11.18 -7.16
C GLY A 97 -2.91 -12.41 -7.39
N THR A 98 -2.65 -13.16 -8.46
CA THR A 98 -3.43 -14.38 -8.77
C THR A 98 -3.26 -15.49 -7.73
N PHE A 99 -2.08 -15.58 -7.10
CA PHE A 99 -1.80 -16.55 -6.06
C PHE A 99 -2.51 -16.20 -4.74
N ILE A 100 -2.50 -14.92 -4.37
CA ILE A 100 -3.22 -14.37 -3.21
C ILE A 100 -4.72 -14.58 -3.36
N ASP A 101 -5.25 -14.36 -4.56
CA ASP A 101 -6.67 -14.54 -4.84
C ASP A 101 -7.11 -16.01 -4.68
N ARG A 102 -6.21 -16.98 -4.93
CA ARG A 102 -6.49 -18.42 -4.81
C ARG A 102 -6.26 -18.99 -3.41
N VAL A 103 -5.17 -18.59 -2.77
CA VAL A 103 -4.68 -19.20 -1.52
C VAL A 103 -5.10 -18.37 -0.29
N GLY A 104 -5.55 -17.13 -0.49
CA GLY A 104 -5.81 -16.16 0.57
C GLY A 104 -4.61 -15.28 0.86
N TYR A 105 -4.80 -14.29 1.74
CA TYR A 105 -3.79 -13.26 2.03
C TYR A 105 -2.70 -13.69 3.04
N ASP A 106 -2.98 -14.67 3.88
CA ASP A 106 -2.17 -15.04 5.03
C ASP A 106 -0.98 -15.93 4.68
N ILE A 107 -1.17 -16.93 3.82
CA ILE A 107 -0.08 -17.80 3.35
C ILE A 107 0.94 -17.01 2.51
N PRO A 108 0.55 -16.18 1.53
CA PRO A 108 1.52 -15.44 0.73
C PRO A 108 2.24 -14.37 1.56
N LEU A 109 1.58 -13.71 2.53
CA LEU A 109 2.27 -12.81 3.46
C LEU A 109 3.36 -13.55 4.27
N LEU A 110 3.07 -14.76 4.75
CA LEU A 110 4.04 -15.59 5.47
C LEU A 110 5.21 -16.01 4.56
N ILE A 111 4.92 -16.39 3.31
CA ILE A 111 5.94 -16.69 2.30
C ILE A 111 6.83 -15.46 2.08
N GLY A 112 6.23 -14.29 1.90
CA GLY A 112 6.93 -13.01 1.74
C GLY A 112 7.90 -12.73 2.89
N LEU A 113 7.40 -12.75 4.13
CA LEU A 113 8.21 -12.55 5.34
C LEU A 113 9.35 -13.59 5.47
N THR A 114 9.08 -14.85 5.14
CA THR A 114 10.08 -15.92 5.19
C THR A 114 11.18 -15.71 4.15
N VAL A 115 10.80 -15.36 2.92
CA VAL A 115 11.73 -15.06 1.83
C VAL A 115 12.55 -13.81 2.14
N MET A 116 11.93 -12.76 2.68
CA MET A 116 12.65 -11.55 3.14
C MET A 116 13.64 -11.87 4.26
N PHE A 117 13.29 -12.71 5.23
CA PHE A 117 14.19 -13.16 6.29
C PHE A 117 15.43 -13.87 5.73
N PHE A 118 15.24 -14.91 4.90
CA PHE A 118 16.34 -15.68 4.34
C PHE A 118 17.20 -14.84 3.39
N SER A 119 16.59 -14.03 2.53
CA SER A 119 17.32 -13.15 1.62
C SER A 119 18.13 -12.09 2.36
N THR A 120 17.62 -11.54 3.46
CA THR A 120 18.37 -10.60 4.31
C THR A 120 19.54 -11.29 5.01
N CYS A 121 19.36 -12.53 5.47
CA CYS A 121 20.46 -13.33 6.04
C CYS A 121 21.54 -13.60 4.99
N ILE A 122 21.16 -14.01 3.77
CA ILE A 122 22.12 -14.22 2.67
C ILE A 122 22.86 -12.92 2.35
N PHE A 123 22.16 -11.78 2.33
CA PHE A 123 22.77 -10.47 2.10
C PHE A 123 23.79 -10.11 3.19
N ALA A 124 23.48 -10.36 4.45
CA ALA A 124 24.38 -10.08 5.58
C ALA A 124 25.71 -10.84 5.50
N PHE A 125 25.70 -12.07 4.98
CA PHE A 125 26.88 -12.93 4.85
C PHE A 125 27.45 -12.97 3.42
N ALA A 126 26.95 -12.14 2.51
CA ALA A 126 27.42 -12.12 1.13
C ALA A 126 28.83 -11.52 1.04
N GLU A 127 29.73 -12.23 0.37
CA GLU A 127 31.12 -11.80 0.12
C GLU A 127 31.39 -11.50 -1.37
N ASN A 128 30.44 -11.84 -2.25
CA ASN A 128 30.57 -11.68 -3.71
C ASN A 128 29.39 -10.88 -4.27
N TYR A 129 29.61 -10.10 -5.34
CA TYR A 129 28.56 -9.34 -6.03
C TYR A 129 27.39 -10.23 -6.50
N ALA A 130 27.67 -11.41 -7.03
CA ALA A 130 26.64 -12.35 -7.49
C ALA A 130 25.71 -12.77 -6.34
N THR A 131 26.24 -12.98 -5.13
CA THR A 131 25.45 -13.33 -3.96
C THR A 131 24.62 -12.14 -3.47
N LEU A 132 25.17 -10.92 -3.51
CA LEU A 132 24.42 -9.69 -3.20
C LEU A 132 23.26 -9.49 -4.19
N PHE A 133 23.53 -9.65 -5.49
CA PHE A 133 22.54 -9.55 -6.55
C PHE A 133 21.42 -10.58 -6.39
N PHE A 134 21.78 -11.84 -6.11
CA PHE A 134 20.82 -12.91 -5.87
C PHE A 134 19.98 -12.63 -4.63
N ALA A 135 20.60 -12.20 -3.53
CA ALA A 135 19.89 -11.84 -2.30
C ALA A 135 18.92 -10.67 -2.51
N ARG A 136 19.30 -9.64 -3.27
CA ARG A 136 18.42 -8.50 -3.59
C ARG A 136 17.26 -8.87 -4.49
N SER A 137 17.52 -9.68 -5.50
CA SER A 137 16.46 -10.25 -6.33
C SER A 137 15.48 -11.00 -5.43
N LEU A 138 15.98 -11.88 -4.57
CA LEU A 138 15.14 -12.64 -3.64
C LEU A 138 14.36 -11.76 -2.65
N GLN A 139 14.89 -10.62 -2.20
CA GLN A 139 14.13 -9.63 -1.43
C GLN A 139 12.95 -9.07 -2.23
N GLY A 140 13.13 -8.79 -3.52
CA GLY A 140 12.04 -8.35 -4.42
C GLY A 140 10.91 -9.38 -4.55
N LEU A 141 11.25 -10.69 -4.59
CA LEU A 141 10.26 -11.77 -4.54
C LEU A 141 9.48 -11.74 -3.22
N GLY A 142 10.18 -11.56 -2.09
CA GLY A 142 9.56 -11.49 -0.76
C GLY A 142 8.63 -10.28 -0.60
N SER A 143 9.09 -9.11 -1.04
CA SER A 143 8.38 -7.82 -1.06
C SER A 143 7.09 -7.91 -1.88
N ALA A 144 7.15 -8.44 -3.12
CA ALA A 144 5.97 -8.64 -3.97
C ALA A 144 4.82 -9.38 -3.26
N PHE A 145 5.14 -10.43 -2.50
CA PHE A 145 4.15 -11.18 -1.73
C PHE A 145 3.73 -10.46 -0.46
N ALA A 146 4.67 -9.87 0.29
CA ALA A 146 4.38 -9.20 1.55
C ALA A 146 3.54 -7.93 1.36
N ASP A 147 3.90 -7.09 0.39
CA ASP A 147 3.28 -5.78 0.14
C ASP A 147 1.87 -5.96 -0.42
N THR A 148 1.73 -6.76 -1.48
CA THR A 148 0.45 -7.05 -2.10
C THR A 148 -0.51 -7.71 -1.10
N SER A 149 -0.05 -8.72 -0.36
CA SER A 149 -0.91 -9.43 0.59
C SER A 149 -1.25 -8.58 1.81
N GLY A 150 -0.30 -7.79 2.29
CA GLY A 150 -0.48 -6.93 3.45
C GLY A 150 -1.54 -5.87 3.21
N ILE A 151 -1.39 -5.10 2.12
CA ILE A 151 -2.33 -4.04 1.76
C ILE A 151 -3.71 -4.63 1.42
N ALA A 152 -3.75 -5.73 0.67
CA ALA A 152 -5.01 -6.42 0.35
C ALA A 152 -5.71 -6.98 1.60
N MET A 153 -4.96 -7.51 2.57
CA MET A 153 -5.51 -8.01 3.83
C MET A 153 -6.08 -6.87 4.69
N ILE A 154 -5.45 -5.69 4.69
CA ILE A 154 -6.03 -4.50 5.33
C ILE A 154 -7.35 -4.14 4.63
N ALA A 155 -7.35 -4.05 3.30
CA ALA A 155 -8.54 -3.67 2.55
C ALA A 155 -9.71 -4.65 2.70
N ASP A 156 -9.44 -5.96 2.76
CA ASP A 156 -10.46 -7.00 2.97
C ASP A 156 -11.03 -6.96 4.39
N LYS A 157 -10.18 -6.70 5.39
CA LYS A 157 -10.61 -6.74 6.80
C LYS A 157 -11.35 -5.48 7.25
N TYR A 158 -11.06 -4.34 6.63
CA TYR A 158 -11.74 -3.06 6.87
C TYR A 158 -12.74 -2.78 5.73
N THR A 159 -13.99 -3.22 5.93
CA THR A 159 -15.04 -3.13 4.89
C THR A 159 -15.66 -1.74 4.76
N GLU A 160 -15.56 -0.91 5.80
CA GLU A 160 -16.09 0.45 5.76
C GLU A 160 -15.09 1.39 5.09
N GLU A 161 -15.52 2.19 4.11
CA GLU A 161 -14.63 3.04 3.31
C GLU A 161 -13.82 4.03 4.16
N SER A 162 -14.44 4.57 5.22
CA SER A 162 -13.81 5.49 6.18
C SER A 162 -12.70 4.81 6.99
N GLU A 163 -12.97 3.62 7.53
CA GLU A 163 -12.01 2.82 8.30
C GLU A 163 -10.90 2.27 7.41
N ARG A 164 -11.24 1.82 6.19
CA ARG A 164 -10.31 1.32 5.18
C ARG A 164 -9.29 2.38 4.81
N SER A 165 -9.75 3.57 4.48
CA SER A 165 -8.89 4.71 4.13
C SER A 165 -7.97 5.10 5.29
N LYS A 166 -8.48 5.04 6.53
CA LYS A 166 -7.67 5.30 7.74
C LYS A 166 -6.61 4.22 7.96
N ALA A 167 -6.96 2.95 7.82
CA ALA A 167 -6.02 1.84 8.01
C ALA A 167 -4.93 1.81 6.92
N LEU A 168 -5.30 2.05 5.65
CA LEU A 168 -4.36 2.21 4.55
C LEU A 168 -3.45 3.42 4.75
N GLY A 169 -3.99 4.56 5.20
CA GLY A 169 -3.18 5.72 5.55
C GLY A 169 -2.16 5.43 6.65
N ILE A 170 -2.53 4.68 7.69
CA ILE A 170 -1.57 4.24 8.72
C ILE A 170 -0.48 3.36 8.08
N ALA A 171 -0.83 2.40 7.23
CA ALA A 171 0.15 1.55 6.55
C ALA A 171 1.14 2.36 5.69
N LEU A 172 0.66 3.33 4.90
CA LEU A 172 1.50 4.22 4.09
C LEU A 172 2.43 5.09 4.97
N ALA A 173 1.96 5.56 6.12
CA ALA A 173 2.82 6.32 7.04
C ALA A 173 3.98 5.46 7.59
N PHE A 174 3.74 4.17 7.82
CA PHE A 174 4.78 3.22 8.26
C PHE A 174 5.79 2.90 7.15
N ILE A 175 5.34 2.80 5.89
CA ILE A 175 6.23 2.69 4.71
C ILE A 175 7.22 3.85 4.69
N SER A 176 6.72 5.09 4.77
CA SER A 176 7.58 6.28 4.75
C SER A 176 8.46 6.39 5.98
N PHE A 177 7.98 5.96 7.14
CA PHE A 177 8.79 5.93 8.35
C PHE A 177 9.95 4.93 8.23
N GLY A 178 9.70 3.76 7.63
CA GLY A 178 10.74 2.77 7.33
C GLY A 178 11.83 3.34 6.44
N SER A 179 11.46 3.96 5.32
CA SER A 179 12.41 4.58 4.40
C SER A 179 13.24 5.69 5.07
N LEU A 180 12.64 6.43 6.01
CA LEU A 180 13.30 7.52 6.71
C LEU A 180 14.31 7.08 7.78
N VAL A 181 13.89 6.13 8.60
CA VAL A 181 14.68 5.68 9.76
C VAL A 181 15.83 4.80 9.31
N ALA A 182 15.73 4.21 8.12
CA ALA A 182 16.68 3.24 7.62
C ALA A 182 18.11 3.76 7.39
N PRO A 183 18.38 4.91 6.75
CA PRO A 183 19.75 5.38 6.60
C PRO A 183 20.42 5.73 7.94
N PRO A 184 19.78 6.47 8.87
CA PRO A 184 20.33 6.69 10.21
C PRO A 184 20.54 5.39 10.99
N PHE A 185 19.56 4.48 10.95
CA PHE A 185 19.65 3.18 11.60
C PHE A 185 20.81 2.34 11.03
N GLY A 186 20.93 2.28 9.70
CA GLY A 186 21.99 1.58 9.00
C GLY A 186 23.37 2.14 9.30
N GLY A 187 23.53 3.47 9.19
CA GLY A 187 24.80 4.15 9.43
C GLY A 187 25.31 4.01 10.85
N ILE A 188 24.46 4.21 11.86
CA ILE A 188 24.85 4.09 13.27
C ILE A 188 25.23 2.64 13.60
N LEU A 189 24.38 1.65 13.26
CA LEU A 189 24.69 0.25 13.56
C LEU A 189 25.93 -0.24 12.80
N TYR A 190 26.14 0.27 11.59
CA TYR A 190 27.34 0.00 10.80
C TYR A 190 28.61 0.49 11.49
N GLU A 191 28.61 1.73 12.01
CA GLU A 191 29.77 2.33 12.69
C GLU A 191 30.12 1.61 14.00
N PHE A 192 29.12 1.25 14.81
CA PHE A 192 29.35 0.66 16.13
C PHE A 192 29.59 -0.85 16.12
N ALA A 193 28.98 -1.58 15.18
CA ALA A 193 28.92 -3.04 15.24
C ALA A 193 29.31 -3.73 13.92
N GLY A 194 29.68 -2.94 12.90
CA GLY A 194 30.18 -3.42 11.62
C GLY A 194 29.08 -3.79 10.62
N LYS A 195 29.52 -4.12 9.40
CA LYS A 195 28.68 -4.22 8.20
C LYS A 195 27.53 -5.23 8.23
N ARG A 196 27.65 -6.29 9.04
CA ARG A 196 26.67 -7.39 9.11
C ARG A 196 25.50 -7.11 10.04
N VAL A 197 25.69 -6.26 11.04
CA VAL A 197 24.75 -6.11 12.16
C VAL A 197 23.42 -5.44 11.79
N PRO A 198 23.38 -4.36 10.97
CA PRO A 198 22.11 -3.76 10.54
C PRO A 198 21.16 -4.80 9.91
N PHE A 199 21.71 -5.67 9.05
CA PHE A 199 20.95 -6.71 8.36
C PHE A 199 20.48 -7.83 9.28
N ILE A 200 21.34 -8.27 10.22
CA ILE A 200 20.95 -9.31 11.18
C ILE A 200 19.84 -8.80 12.09
N VAL A 201 19.89 -7.55 12.55
CA VAL A 201 18.83 -6.96 13.36
C VAL A 201 17.51 -6.92 12.59
N LEU A 202 17.52 -6.44 11.34
CA LEU A 202 16.31 -6.42 10.50
C LEU A 202 15.79 -7.84 10.21
N ALA A 203 16.66 -8.82 9.98
CA ALA A 203 16.27 -10.21 9.82
C ALA A 203 15.60 -10.77 11.08
N VAL A 204 16.13 -10.48 12.28
CA VAL A 204 15.52 -10.91 13.54
C VAL A 204 14.13 -10.27 13.72
N VAL A 205 13.96 -8.99 13.40
CA VAL A 205 12.64 -8.34 13.48
C VAL A 205 11.67 -8.95 12.46
N CYS A 206 12.12 -9.25 11.25
CA CYS A 206 11.33 -9.95 10.22
C CYS A 206 10.90 -11.36 10.68
N LEU A 207 11.78 -12.08 11.37
CA LEU A 207 11.47 -13.40 11.93
C LEU A 207 10.43 -13.29 13.05
N ILE A 208 10.57 -12.30 13.94
CA ILE A 208 9.61 -12.05 15.02
C ILE A 208 8.23 -11.70 14.44
N ASP A 209 8.18 -10.88 13.39
CA ASP A 209 6.93 -10.52 12.72
C ASP A 209 6.26 -11.72 12.04
N GLY A 210 7.04 -12.58 11.37
CA GLY A 210 6.55 -13.85 10.82
C GLY A 210 6.01 -14.81 11.88
N ILE A 211 6.67 -14.90 13.05
CA ILE A 211 6.18 -15.69 14.18
C ILE A 211 4.89 -15.08 14.74
N LEU A 212 4.82 -13.75 14.86
CA LEU A 212 3.63 -13.06 15.34
C LEU A 212 2.43 -13.31 14.40
N LEU A 213 2.65 -13.28 13.08
CA LEU A 213 1.67 -13.65 12.07
C LEU A 213 1.12 -15.06 12.29
N LEU A 214 1.99 -16.05 12.51
CA LEU A 214 1.59 -17.44 12.81
C LEU A 214 0.80 -17.59 14.11
N THR A 215 1.02 -16.73 15.09
CA THR A 215 0.25 -16.77 16.36
C THR A 215 -1.13 -16.13 16.25
N VAL A 216 -1.27 -15.10 15.40
CA VAL A 216 -2.52 -14.33 15.24
C VAL A 216 -3.43 -14.92 14.16
N ILE A 217 -2.84 -15.48 13.11
CA ILE A 217 -3.54 -16.12 12.00
C ILE A 217 -3.08 -17.58 11.94
N LYS A 218 -4.03 -18.51 11.85
CA LYS A 218 -3.72 -19.91 11.53
C LYS A 218 -3.71 -20.07 10.01
N PRO A 219 -2.54 -20.05 9.34
CA PRO A 219 -2.49 -20.02 7.88
C PRO A 219 -3.08 -21.30 7.26
N PHE A 220 -3.02 -22.40 8.01
CA PHE A 220 -3.47 -23.73 7.59
C PHE A 220 -4.80 -24.16 8.20
N SER A 221 -5.60 -23.24 8.74
CA SER A 221 -6.93 -23.61 9.21
C SER A 221 -7.81 -23.90 7.98
N ASN A 222 -8.32 -25.13 7.86
CA ASN A 222 -9.31 -25.57 6.86
C ASN A 222 -10.55 -24.67 6.83
N ARG A 223 -10.43 -23.47 6.24
CA ARG A 223 -11.56 -22.74 5.71
C ARG A 223 -11.67 -23.22 4.28
N THR A 224 -12.64 -24.09 4.04
CA THR A 224 -13.20 -24.43 2.74
C THR A 224 -13.48 -23.10 2.01
N ARG A 225 -12.50 -22.69 1.20
CA ARG A 225 -12.50 -21.44 0.42
C ARG A 225 -12.75 -21.73 -1.06
N ASP A 226 -13.26 -22.93 -1.35
CA ASP A 226 -13.60 -23.44 -2.68
C ASP A 226 -14.63 -22.55 -3.42
N ASN A 227 -15.28 -21.61 -2.72
CA ASN A 227 -16.27 -20.67 -3.28
C ASN A 227 -15.79 -19.20 -3.36
N MET A 228 -14.48 -18.92 -3.30
CA MET A 228 -14.01 -17.57 -3.65
C MET A 228 -14.16 -17.36 -5.15
N PRO A 229 -14.89 -16.32 -5.60
CA PRO A 229 -15.04 -16.08 -7.02
C PRO A 229 -13.67 -15.78 -7.63
N VAL A 230 -13.37 -16.42 -8.75
CA VAL A 230 -12.12 -16.20 -9.49
C VAL A 230 -12.06 -14.72 -9.86
N GLY A 231 -11.10 -14.00 -9.29
CA GLY A 231 -10.92 -12.58 -9.57
C GLY A 231 -10.73 -12.34 -11.05
N THR A 232 -11.16 -11.17 -11.52
CA THR A 232 -10.87 -10.76 -12.88
C THR A 232 -9.35 -10.74 -13.08
N PRO A 233 -8.81 -11.37 -14.13
CA PRO A 233 -7.38 -11.44 -14.33
C PRO A 233 -6.79 -10.04 -14.54
N ILE A 234 -5.59 -9.80 -13.99
CA ILE A 234 -4.92 -8.48 -13.94
C ILE A 234 -4.87 -7.80 -15.31
N TYR A 235 -4.67 -8.55 -16.41
CA TYR A 235 -4.65 -7.96 -17.75
C TYR A 235 -5.98 -7.27 -18.12
N LYS A 236 -7.14 -7.78 -17.67
CA LYS A 236 -8.44 -7.12 -17.89
C LYS A 236 -8.58 -5.86 -17.06
N LEU A 237 -8.04 -5.85 -15.85
CA LEU A 237 -8.03 -4.67 -14.98
C LEU A 237 -7.16 -3.55 -15.57
N VAL A 238 -5.98 -3.89 -16.10
CA VAL A 238 -5.07 -2.92 -16.75
C VAL A 238 -5.67 -2.29 -18.01
N ILE A 239 -6.57 -3.00 -18.70
CA ILE A 239 -7.24 -2.48 -19.91
C ILE A 239 -8.38 -1.51 -19.56
N ASP A 240 -8.93 -1.56 -18.34
CA ASP A 240 -9.97 -0.62 -17.95
C ASP A 240 -9.40 0.81 -17.87
N PRO A 241 -9.94 1.77 -18.65
CA PRO A 241 -9.35 3.10 -18.78
C PRO A 241 -9.29 3.86 -17.45
N TYR A 242 -10.24 3.65 -16.54
CA TYR A 242 -10.22 4.35 -15.24
C TYR A 242 -9.17 3.75 -14.30
N ILE A 243 -9.02 2.42 -14.32
CA ILE A 243 -8.02 1.70 -13.51
C ILE A 243 -6.63 2.02 -14.04
N ALA A 244 -6.45 2.04 -15.36
CA ALA A 244 -5.20 2.42 -16.02
C ALA A 244 -4.78 3.85 -15.68
N VAL A 245 -5.72 4.80 -15.63
CA VAL A 245 -5.44 6.19 -15.24
C VAL A 245 -4.92 6.25 -13.79
N VAL A 246 -5.53 5.50 -12.87
CA VAL A 246 -5.09 5.43 -11.46
C VAL A 246 -3.72 4.77 -11.34
N ALA A 247 -3.51 3.61 -11.99
CA ALA A 247 -2.23 2.91 -12.00
C ALA A 247 -1.11 3.81 -12.57
N GLY A 248 -1.36 4.46 -13.71
CA GLY A 248 -0.40 5.39 -14.30
C GLY A 248 -0.15 6.62 -13.41
N ALA A 249 -1.15 7.11 -12.67
CA ALA A 249 -0.93 8.19 -11.71
C ALA A 249 -0.01 7.76 -10.56
N LEU A 250 -0.20 6.55 -10.02
CA LEU A 250 0.66 5.96 -8.97
C LEU A 250 2.10 5.75 -9.47
N THR A 251 2.28 5.37 -10.74
CA THR A 251 3.62 5.31 -11.34
C THR A 251 4.22 6.71 -11.48
N VAL A 252 3.51 7.66 -12.07
CA VAL A 252 4.05 8.99 -12.40
C VAL A 252 4.38 9.81 -11.15
N CYS A 253 3.56 9.72 -10.08
CA CYS A 253 3.85 10.42 -8.83
C CYS A 253 5.13 9.92 -8.14
N ASN A 254 5.48 8.64 -8.31
CA ASN A 254 6.65 8.02 -7.70
C ASN A 254 7.94 8.17 -8.53
N ILE A 255 7.85 8.57 -9.81
CA ILE A 255 9.04 8.82 -10.66
C ILE A 255 10.04 9.79 -10.02
N PRO A 256 9.64 10.98 -9.52
CA PRO A 256 10.58 11.92 -8.93
C PRO A 256 11.35 11.34 -7.75
N LEU A 257 10.70 10.57 -6.88
CA LEU A 257 11.36 9.94 -5.74
C LEU A 257 12.38 8.90 -6.22
N ALA A 258 11.96 7.97 -7.08
CA ALA A 258 12.81 6.91 -7.62
C ALA A 258 14.04 7.43 -8.41
N PHE A 259 13.90 8.58 -9.06
CA PHE A 259 14.98 9.20 -9.84
C PHE A 259 15.90 10.08 -8.98
N LEU A 260 15.35 10.75 -7.96
CA LEU A 260 16.13 11.61 -7.07
C LEU A 260 16.98 10.79 -6.10
N GLU A 261 16.48 9.68 -5.57
CA GLU A 261 17.21 8.83 -4.62
C GLU A 261 18.66 8.54 -5.04
N PRO A 262 18.94 8.01 -6.24
CA PRO A 262 20.32 7.75 -6.67
C PRO A 262 21.09 8.99 -7.17
N THR A 263 20.40 10.07 -7.56
CA THR A 263 21.05 11.22 -8.22
C THR A 263 21.31 12.40 -7.30
N ILE A 264 20.52 12.54 -6.22
CA ILE A 264 20.57 13.70 -5.34
C ILE A 264 21.86 13.76 -4.52
N ALA A 265 22.38 12.60 -4.08
CA ALA A 265 23.64 12.53 -3.34
C ALA A 265 24.81 13.06 -4.18
N ASN A 266 24.95 12.56 -5.41
CA ASN A 266 26.00 12.99 -6.35
C ASN A 266 25.88 14.48 -6.69
N TRP A 267 24.65 14.99 -6.83
CA TRP A 267 24.42 16.41 -7.09
C TRP A 267 24.75 17.30 -5.88
N MET A 268 24.40 16.88 -4.66
CA MET A 268 24.76 17.58 -3.42
C MET A 268 26.28 17.62 -3.21
N GLU A 269 26.98 16.52 -3.48
CA GLU A 269 28.44 16.47 -3.35
C GLU A 269 29.13 17.42 -4.34
N SER A 270 28.71 17.39 -5.62
CA SER A 270 29.30 18.20 -6.68
C SER A 270 28.94 19.69 -6.60
N THR A 271 27.72 20.03 -6.18
CA THR A 271 27.21 21.41 -6.21
C THR A 271 27.32 22.12 -4.86
N MET A 272 27.16 21.38 -3.75
CA MET A 272 27.08 21.95 -2.40
C MET A 272 28.26 21.56 -1.50
N HIS A 273 29.17 20.68 -1.96
CA HIS A 273 30.27 20.11 -1.16
C HIS A 273 29.79 19.55 0.19
N SER A 274 28.58 18.97 0.20
CA SER A 274 27.93 18.48 1.40
C SER A 274 28.61 17.24 1.94
N SER A 275 28.62 17.12 3.26
CA SER A 275 29.15 15.95 3.95
C SER A 275 28.23 14.73 3.80
N LYS A 276 28.78 13.53 3.98
CA LYS A 276 28.03 12.27 3.86
C LYS A 276 26.80 12.18 4.78
N TRP A 277 26.85 12.79 5.96
CA TRP A 277 25.72 12.79 6.89
C TRP A 277 24.61 13.75 6.45
N GLU A 278 24.95 14.90 5.86
CA GLU A 278 23.97 15.84 5.29
C GLU A 278 23.20 15.21 4.13
N MET A 279 23.88 14.45 3.29
CA MET A 279 23.24 13.74 2.16
C MET A 279 22.18 12.74 2.64
N GLY A 280 22.44 12.02 3.73
CA GLY A 280 21.43 11.12 4.33
C GLY A 280 20.32 11.88 5.07
N LEU A 281 20.66 12.98 5.75
CA LEU A 281 19.69 13.74 6.56
C LEU A 281 18.73 14.58 5.71
N CYS A 282 19.01 14.85 4.44
CA CYS A 282 18.15 15.69 3.58
C CYS A 282 16.71 15.15 3.45
N TRP A 283 16.52 13.83 3.52
CA TRP A 283 15.21 13.18 3.44
C TRP A 283 14.46 13.20 4.78
N LEU A 284 15.17 13.33 5.90
CA LEU A 284 14.58 13.24 7.25
C LEU A 284 13.46 14.26 7.49
N PRO A 285 13.63 15.55 7.16
CA PRO A 285 12.56 16.54 7.30
C PRO A 285 11.35 16.27 6.39
N ALA A 286 11.52 15.59 5.25
CA ALA A 286 10.44 15.35 4.27
C ALA A 286 9.38 14.35 4.76
N PHE A 287 9.69 13.57 5.81
CA PHE A 287 8.74 12.68 6.46
C PHE A 287 7.58 13.42 7.16
N PHE A 288 7.85 14.53 7.85
CA PHE A 288 6.79 15.26 8.55
C PHE A 288 5.71 15.77 7.59
N PRO A 289 6.05 16.41 6.45
CA PRO A 289 5.11 16.68 5.38
C PRO A 289 4.44 15.42 4.84
N HIS A 290 5.16 14.33 4.61
CA HIS A 290 4.53 13.09 4.12
C HIS A 290 3.39 12.63 5.05
N VAL A 291 3.66 12.47 6.35
CA VAL A 291 2.65 12.07 7.35
C VAL A 291 1.52 13.09 7.44
N LEU A 292 1.83 14.39 7.38
CA LEU A 292 0.84 15.45 7.35
C LEU A 292 -0.07 15.33 6.11
N GLY A 293 0.51 15.02 4.95
CA GLY A 293 -0.20 14.79 3.69
C GLY A 293 -1.15 13.60 3.80
N VAL A 294 -0.69 12.47 4.34
CA VAL A 294 -1.55 11.29 4.60
C VAL A 294 -2.69 11.67 5.55
N TYR A 295 -2.38 12.27 6.70
CA TYR A 295 -3.39 12.66 7.70
C TYR A 295 -4.44 13.63 7.11
N MET A 296 -3.99 14.63 6.37
CA MET A 296 -4.85 15.62 5.73
C MET A 296 -5.75 14.95 4.68
N THR A 297 -5.19 14.07 3.85
CA THR A 297 -5.94 13.36 2.80
C THR A 297 -6.98 12.42 3.39
N VAL A 298 -6.64 11.63 4.41
CA VAL A 298 -7.61 10.74 5.10
C VAL A 298 -8.77 11.56 5.68
N LYS A 299 -8.48 12.69 6.34
CA LYS A 299 -9.51 13.54 6.95
C LYS A 299 -10.38 14.23 5.90
N LEU A 300 -9.79 14.69 4.81
CA LEU A 300 -10.51 15.32 3.70
C LEU A 300 -11.34 14.33 2.90
N ALA A 301 -10.81 13.11 2.65
CA ALA A 301 -11.53 12.03 1.97
C ALA A 301 -12.76 11.58 2.79
N ALA A 302 -12.65 11.52 4.12
CA ALA A 302 -13.80 11.21 4.99
C ALA A 302 -14.88 12.29 4.96
N LYS A 303 -14.51 13.57 4.80
CA LYS A 303 -15.46 14.69 4.76
C LYS A 303 -16.05 14.92 3.37
N TYR A 304 -15.25 14.73 2.32
CA TYR A 304 -15.61 14.98 0.92
C TYR A 304 -15.09 13.83 0.03
N PRO A 305 -15.79 12.69 -0.01
CA PRO A 305 -15.36 11.53 -0.80
C PRO A 305 -15.33 11.83 -2.31
N ASN A 306 -16.25 12.67 -2.80
CA ASN A 306 -16.36 13.05 -4.21
C ASN A 306 -15.15 13.83 -4.77
N LEU A 307 -14.24 14.30 -3.92
CA LEU A 307 -13.10 15.13 -4.28
C LEU A 307 -11.76 14.35 -4.28
N GLN A 308 -11.77 13.02 -4.15
CA GLN A 308 -10.55 12.21 -4.16
C GLN A 308 -9.67 12.45 -5.41
N TRP A 309 -10.28 12.55 -6.60
CA TRP A 309 -9.57 12.88 -7.84
C TRP A 309 -8.86 14.25 -7.78
N PHE A 310 -9.45 15.22 -7.08
CA PHE A 310 -8.91 16.57 -6.95
C PHE A 310 -7.68 16.58 -6.04
N TYR A 311 -7.71 15.82 -4.94
CA TYR A 311 -6.54 15.68 -4.06
C TYR A 311 -5.37 15.02 -4.78
N GLY A 312 -5.64 13.98 -5.58
CA GLY A 312 -4.63 13.38 -6.45
C GLY A 312 -4.06 14.38 -7.46
N ALA A 313 -4.92 15.11 -8.18
CA ALA A 313 -4.48 16.11 -9.16
C ALA A 313 -3.66 17.24 -8.53
N LEU A 314 -4.09 17.71 -7.35
CA LEU A 314 -3.35 18.69 -6.56
C LEU A 314 -1.98 18.16 -6.15
N GLY A 315 -1.91 16.90 -5.69
CA GLY A 315 -0.66 16.23 -5.35
C GLY A 315 0.31 16.20 -6.53
N MET A 316 -0.16 15.79 -7.71
CA MET A 316 0.66 15.76 -8.95
C MET A 316 1.25 17.13 -9.31
N VAL A 317 0.45 18.19 -9.19
CA VAL A 317 0.93 19.57 -9.46
C VAL A 317 1.96 20.01 -8.43
N ILE A 318 1.75 19.68 -7.14
CA ILE A 318 2.72 19.98 -6.07
C ILE A 318 4.05 19.26 -6.30
N ILE A 319 3.99 17.97 -6.66
CA ILE A 319 5.17 17.18 -7.02
C ILE A 319 5.90 17.86 -8.17
N GLY A 320 5.18 18.18 -9.26
CA GLY A 320 5.78 18.78 -10.44
C GLY A 320 6.43 20.14 -10.19
N ALA A 321 5.76 21.03 -9.46
CA ALA A 321 6.31 22.32 -9.07
C ALA A 321 7.55 22.17 -8.17
N SER A 322 7.51 21.21 -7.23
CA SER A 322 8.61 20.96 -6.31
C SER A 322 9.83 20.36 -7.01
N SER A 323 9.64 19.41 -7.94
CA SER A 323 10.71 18.85 -8.77
C SER A 323 11.40 19.92 -9.61
N CYS A 324 10.65 20.85 -10.21
CA CYS A 324 11.23 21.96 -10.98
C CYS A 324 12.04 22.95 -10.12
N THR A 325 11.81 22.99 -8.80
CA THR A 325 12.48 23.92 -7.88
C THR A 325 13.81 23.36 -7.35
N ILE A 326 14.01 22.04 -7.37
CA ILE A 326 15.24 21.39 -6.86
C ILE A 326 16.52 21.97 -7.49
N PRO A 327 16.64 22.12 -8.83
CA PRO A 327 17.86 22.61 -9.45
C PRO A 327 18.21 24.07 -9.11
N ALA A 328 17.23 24.85 -8.64
CA ALA A 328 17.43 26.24 -8.26
C ALA A 328 18.00 26.40 -6.84
N CYS A 329 18.05 25.33 -6.04
CA CYS A 329 18.50 25.35 -4.66
C CYS A 329 20.03 25.42 -4.60
N LYS A 330 20.57 26.40 -3.87
CA LYS A 330 22.04 26.59 -3.70
C LYS A 330 22.54 26.26 -2.30
N THR A 331 21.63 25.89 -1.40
CA THR A 331 21.95 25.64 0.01
C THR A 331 21.14 24.45 0.50
N PHE A 332 21.72 23.67 1.42
CA PHE A 332 21.09 22.51 2.07
C PHE A 332 19.68 22.81 2.59
N GLY A 333 19.50 23.91 3.32
CA GLY A 333 18.20 24.32 3.85
C GLY A 333 17.15 24.63 2.76
N GLN A 334 17.59 25.14 1.60
CA GLN A 334 16.69 25.41 0.48
C GLN A 334 16.25 24.12 -0.21
N LEU A 335 17.11 23.09 -0.25
CA LEU A 335 16.81 21.79 -0.86
C LEU A 335 15.77 20.98 -0.06
N ILE A 336 15.72 21.17 1.26
CA ILE A 336 14.72 20.49 2.11
C ILE A 336 13.29 20.87 1.70
N ALA A 337 13.03 22.15 1.39
CA ALA A 337 11.69 22.63 1.06
C ALA A 337 11.03 21.93 -0.15
N PRO A 338 11.67 21.80 -1.33
CA PRO A 338 11.11 21.06 -2.45
C PRO A 338 11.05 19.55 -2.19
N LEU A 339 11.97 18.95 -1.44
CA LEU A 339 11.86 17.53 -1.07
C LEU A 339 10.62 17.27 -0.19
N CYS A 340 10.38 18.14 0.78
CA CYS A 340 9.15 18.16 1.58
C CYS A 340 7.90 18.28 0.70
N GLY A 341 7.94 19.12 -0.33
CA GLY A 341 6.85 19.28 -1.30
C GLY A 341 6.58 18.02 -2.12
N ILE A 342 7.63 17.34 -2.61
CA ILE A 342 7.49 16.07 -3.34
C ILE A 342 6.86 15.01 -2.45
N CYS A 343 7.39 14.78 -1.24
CA CYS A 343 6.86 13.76 -0.34
C CYS A 343 5.42 14.07 0.12
N PHE A 344 5.08 15.34 0.37
CA PHE A 344 3.71 15.74 0.66
C PHE A 344 2.77 15.47 -0.52
N GLY A 345 3.22 15.75 -1.74
CA GLY A 345 2.45 15.49 -2.95
C GLY A 345 2.24 14.01 -3.22
N ILE A 346 3.27 13.16 -3.04
CA ILE A 346 3.16 11.70 -3.15
C ILE A 346 2.14 11.18 -2.14
N ALA A 347 2.23 11.62 -0.88
CA ALA A 347 1.28 11.25 0.16
C ALA A 347 -0.18 11.59 -0.20
N LEU A 348 -0.42 12.75 -0.82
CA LEU A 348 -1.75 13.15 -1.32
C LEU A 348 -2.26 12.20 -2.39
N VAL A 349 -1.40 11.84 -3.36
CA VAL A 349 -1.74 10.96 -4.47
C VAL A 349 -2.03 9.54 -3.97
N ASP A 350 -1.09 8.91 -3.27
CA ASP A 350 -1.21 7.51 -2.86
C ASP A 350 -2.39 7.28 -1.91
N THR A 351 -2.58 8.19 -0.95
CA THR A 351 -3.67 8.10 0.03
C THR A 351 -5.04 8.32 -0.60
N ALA A 352 -5.14 9.16 -1.65
CA ALA A 352 -6.40 9.39 -2.35
C ALA A 352 -6.72 8.29 -3.38
N LEU A 353 -5.71 7.82 -4.10
CA LEU A 353 -5.89 6.94 -5.25
C LEU A 353 -5.98 5.45 -4.90
N LEU A 354 -5.28 4.97 -3.86
CA LEU A 354 -5.37 3.56 -3.46
C LEU A 354 -6.80 3.13 -3.05
N PRO A 355 -7.55 3.90 -2.22
CA PRO A 355 -8.95 3.57 -1.94
C PRO A 355 -9.86 3.70 -3.17
N THR A 356 -9.57 4.68 -4.04
CA THR A 356 -10.31 4.88 -5.30
C THR A 356 -10.14 3.68 -6.24
N LEU A 357 -8.92 3.14 -6.33
CA LEU A 357 -8.61 1.94 -7.10
C LEU A 357 -9.44 0.75 -6.62
N ALA A 358 -9.49 0.52 -5.30
CA ALA A 358 -10.30 -0.53 -4.71
C ALA A 358 -11.80 -0.33 -5.00
N PHE A 359 -12.32 0.89 -4.82
CA PHE A 359 -13.72 1.21 -5.10
C PHE A 359 -14.10 0.98 -6.57
N LEU A 360 -13.24 1.39 -7.50
CA LEU A 360 -13.48 1.25 -8.93
C LEU A 360 -13.59 -0.22 -9.36
N VAL A 361 -12.74 -1.08 -8.78
CA VAL A 361 -12.83 -2.53 -8.99
C VAL A 361 -14.10 -3.08 -8.36
N ASP A 362 -14.45 -2.66 -7.14
CA ASP A 362 -15.67 -3.10 -6.44
C ASP A 362 -16.96 -2.79 -7.24
N VAL A 363 -16.94 -1.73 -8.06
CA VAL A 363 -18.09 -1.30 -8.87
C VAL A 363 -18.16 -1.98 -10.24
N ARG A 364 -17.02 -2.25 -10.87
CA ARG A 364 -16.94 -2.65 -12.29
C ARG A 364 -16.56 -4.10 -12.53
N HIS A 365 -15.90 -4.75 -11.57
CA HIS A 365 -15.34 -6.08 -11.72
C HIS A 365 -15.62 -6.91 -10.46
N VAL A 366 -15.33 -8.20 -10.52
CA VAL A 366 -15.38 -9.05 -9.33
C VAL A 366 -14.27 -8.64 -8.36
N SER A 367 -14.67 -8.07 -7.22
CA SER A 367 -13.78 -7.51 -6.20
C SER A 367 -12.91 -8.57 -5.53
N VAL A 368 -11.70 -8.79 -6.05
CA VAL A 368 -10.66 -9.55 -5.34
C VAL A 368 -9.46 -8.62 -5.11
N TYR A 369 -9.24 -8.26 -3.85
CA TYR A 369 -8.30 -7.19 -3.49
C TYR A 369 -6.83 -7.56 -3.77
N GLY A 370 -6.47 -8.84 -3.85
CA GLY A 370 -5.11 -9.27 -4.17
C GLY A 370 -4.65 -8.78 -5.55
N SER A 371 -5.41 -9.06 -6.60
CA SER A 371 -5.14 -8.55 -7.96
C SER A 371 -5.16 -7.01 -8.05
N VAL A 372 -5.99 -6.32 -7.26
CA VAL A 372 -6.08 -4.85 -7.27
C VAL A 372 -4.82 -4.21 -6.70
N TYR A 373 -4.39 -4.65 -5.53
CA TYR A 373 -3.19 -4.09 -4.92
C TYR A 373 -1.90 -4.61 -5.56
N ALA A 374 -1.95 -5.76 -6.26
CA ALA A 374 -0.86 -6.19 -7.13
C ALA A 374 -0.65 -5.18 -8.27
N LEU A 375 -1.72 -4.60 -8.82
CA LEU A 375 -1.63 -3.55 -9.83
C LEU A 375 -1.02 -2.26 -9.28
N ALA A 376 -1.38 -1.88 -8.05
CA ALA A 376 -0.73 -0.75 -7.38
C ALA A 376 0.77 -1.02 -7.19
N ASP A 377 1.14 -2.22 -6.75
CA ASP A 377 2.54 -2.57 -6.52
C ASP A 377 3.36 -2.68 -7.82
N ILE A 378 2.75 -3.16 -8.91
CA ILE A 378 3.30 -3.06 -10.27
C ILE A 378 3.60 -1.59 -10.61
N SER A 379 2.66 -0.70 -10.31
CA SER A 379 2.79 0.73 -10.63
C SER A 379 3.97 1.37 -9.91
N TYR A 380 4.20 1.04 -8.64
CA TYR A 380 5.38 1.48 -7.87
C TYR A 380 6.66 0.85 -8.43
N SER A 381 6.64 -0.46 -8.66
CA SER A 381 7.81 -1.21 -9.15
C SER A 381 8.31 -0.71 -10.50
N VAL A 382 7.41 -0.29 -11.40
CA VAL A 382 7.80 0.34 -12.68
C VAL A 382 8.62 1.60 -12.45
N ALA A 383 8.20 2.48 -11.54
CA ALA A 383 8.92 3.72 -11.23
C ALA A 383 10.32 3.43 -10.64
N TYR A 384 10.40 2.52 -9.65
CA TYR A 384 11.67 2.16 -9.01
C TYR A 384 12.60 1.32 -9.89
N ALA A 385 12.08 0.52 -10.82
CA ALA A 385 12.89 -0.21 -11.80
C ALA A 385 13.49 0.73 -12.86
N MET A 386 12.70 1.70 -13.33
CA MET A 386 13.16 2.69 -14.31
C MET A 386 14.10 3.72 -13.69
N GLY A 387 13.91 4.08 -12.42
CA GLY A 387 14.64 5.14 -11.72
C GLY A 387 16.16 5.09 -11.88
N PRO A 388 16.86 4.13 -11.28
CA PRO A 388 18.32 4.07 -11.33
C PRO A 388 18.89 3.95 -12.76
N ILE A 389 18.21 3.19 -13.64
CA ILE A 389 18.68 2.90 -15.00
C ILE A 389 18.57 4.14 -15.90
N VAL A 390 17.40 4.80 -15.86
CA VAL A 390 17.08 5.93 -16.74
C VAL A 390 17.68 7.22 -16.18
N ALA A 391 17.61 7.44 -14.86
CA ALA A 391 18.10 8.66 -14.24
C ALA A 391 19.62 8.83 -14.44
N GLY A 392 20.41 7.76 -14.24
CA GLY A 392 21.87 7.83 -14.43
C GLY A 392 22.26 8.25 -15.86
N ASN A 393 21.62 7.65 -16.86
CA ASN A 393 21.89 7.97 -18.28
C ASN A 393 21.45 9.39 -18.66
N ILE A 394 20.30 9.85 -18.15
CA ILE A 394 19.82 11.21 -18.41
C ILE A 394 20.72 12.25 -17.73
N VAL A 395 21.15 12.02 -16.48
CA VAL A 395 22.06 12.95 -15.78
C VAL A 395 23.39 13.06 -16.51
N HIS A 396 23.93 11.95 -17.03
CA HIS A 396 25.19 11.96 -17.76
C HIS A 396 25.09 12.71 -19.10
N ASN A 397 24.00 12.53 -19.86
CA ASN A 397 23.89 13.10 -21.21
C ASN A 397 23.27 14.51 -21.26
N TYR A 398 22.30 14.79 -20.38
CA TYR A 398 21.48 16.02 -20.40
C TYR A 398 21.61 16.87 -19.13
N GLY A 399 22.24 16.33 -18.08
CA GLY A 399 22.45 17.03 -16.80
C GLY A 399 21.27 16.93 -15.84
N PHE A 400 21.56 17.19 -14.56
CA PHE A 400 20.60 17.09 -13.44
C PHE A 400 19.41 18.06 -13.55
N VAL A 401 19.61 19.23 -14.16
CA VAL A 401 18.53 20.23 -14.35
C VAL A 401 17.44 19.68 -15.28
N GLN A 402 17.84 19.10 -16.43
CA GLN A 402 16.90 18.58 -17.42
C GLN A 402 16.13 17.37 -16.90
N LEU A 403 16.79 16.53 -16.08
CA LEU A 403 16.13 15.43 -15.38
C LEU A 403 14.95 15.95 -14.53
N ASN A 404 15.22 16.92 -13.66
CA ASN A 404 14.22 17.47 -12.73
C ASN A 404 13.08 18.20 -13.44
N LEU A 405 13.39 18.99 -14.46
CA LEU A 405 12.37 19.65 -15.28
C LEU A 405 11.51 18.63 -16.06
N GLY A 406 12.13 17.58 -16.60
CA GLY A 406 11.42 16.51 -17.30
C GLY A 406 10.44 15.76 -16.39
N MET A 407 10.91 15.32 -15.21
CA MET A 407 10.06 14.65 -14.23
C MET A 407 8.91 15.55 -13.73
N GLY A 408 9.20 16.83 -13.51
CA GLY A 408 8.20 17.80 -13.09
C GLY A 408 7.13 18.03 -14.17
N LEU A 409 7.55 18.16 -15.42
CA LEU A 409 6.65 18.30 -16.56
C LEU A 409 5.74 17.08 -16.73
N VAL A 410 6.29 15.86 -16.65
CA VAL A 410 5.50 14.62 -16.77
C VAL A 410 4.41 14.55 -15.68
N ASN A 411 4.72 14.93 -14.45
CA ASN A 411 3.74 14.99 -13.36
C ASN A 411 2.61 15.99 -13.61
N VAL A 412 2.95 17.22 -14.02
CA VAL A 412 1.94 18.26 -14.32
C VAL A 412 1.09 17.88 -15.53
N LEU A 413 1.69 17.31 -16.58
CA LEU A 413 0.98 16.87 -17.78
C LEU A 413 0.03 15.69 -17.52
N TYR A 414 0.31 14.86 -16.52
CA TYR A 414 -0.57 13.74 -16.15
C TYR A 414 -1.73 14.19 -15.25
N ALA A 415 -1.63 15.32 -14.54
CA ALA A 415 -2.67 15.81 -13.64
C ALA A 415 -4.08 15.97 -14.28
N PRO A 416 -4.22 16.47 -15.53
CA PRO A 416 -5.53 16.52 -16.21
C PRO A 416 -6.15 15.15 -16.47
N ALA A 417 -5.37 14.08 -16.59
CA ALA A 417 -5.92 12.72 -16.79
C ALA A 417 -6.79 12.29 -15.61
N LEU A 418 -6.51 12.78 -14.40
CA LEU A 418 -7.31 12.51 -13.20
C LEU A 418 -8.71 13.15 -13.26
N LEU A 419 -8.96 14.11 -14.17
CA LEU A 419 -10.31 14.63 -14.41
C LEU A 419 -11.27 13.55 -14.95
N LEU A 420 -10.75 12.51 -15.60
CA LEU A 420 -11.55 11.36 -16.02
C LEU A 420 -12.18 10.64 -14.81
N LEU A 421 -11.55 10.73 -13.63
CA LEU A 421 -12.06 10.14 -12.39
C LEU A 421 -13.15 11.00 -11.71
N ARG A 422 -13.49 12.18 -12.25
CA ARG A 422 -14.45 13.12 -11.63
C ARG A 422 -15.83 12.52 -11.39
N ASN A 423 -16.26 11.59 -12.25
CA ASN A 423 -17.58 10.96 -12.18
C ASN A 423 -17.57 9.61 -11.46
N VAL A 424 -16.44 9.17 -10.90
CA VAL A 424 -16.31 7.83 -10.28
C VAL A 424 -17.25 7.67 -9.09
N CYS A 425 -17.39 8.68 -8.22
CA CYS A 425 -18.30 8.62 -7.07
C CYS A 425 -19.79 8.64 -7.44
N GLN A 426 -20.15 8.89 -8.71
CA GLN A 426 -21.52 8.81 -9.21
C GLN A 426 -21.83 7.45 -9.85
N MET A 427 -20.83 6.58 -10.04
CA MET A 427 -21.05 5.23 -10.58
C MET A 427 -21.77 4.38 -9.53
N LYS A 428 -23.00 3.96 -9.83
CA LYS A 428 -23.72 2.97 -9.02
C LYS A 428 -23.04 1.61 -9.18
N PRO A 429 -22.95 0.79 -8.11
CA PRO A 429 -22.42 -0.57 -8.21
C PRO A 429 -23.16 -1.34 -9.30
N SER A 430 -22.43 -1.99 -10.20
CA SER A 430 -23.03 -2.80 -11.26
C SER A 430 -23.73 -4.00 -10.63
N TYR A 431 -25.04 -3.88 -10.42
CA TYR A 431 -25.90 -4.98 -9.99
C TYR A 431 -26.09 -6.06 -11.08
N SER A 432 -25.62 -5.80 -12.31
CA SER A 432 -26.01 -6.57 -13.50
C SER A 432 -25.33 -7.93 -13.66
N GLU A 433 -24.10 -8.14 -13.15
CA GLU A 433 -23.46 -9.47 -13.24
C GLU A 433 -23.83 -10.38 -12.07
N ARG A 434 -24.23 -9.81 -10.92
CA ARG A 434 -24.67 -10.60 -9.76
C ARG A 434 -26.02 -11.28 -10.00
N GLU A 435 -26.88 -10.69 -10.81
CA GLU A 435 -28.17 -11.28 -11.16
C GLU A 435 -28.00 -12.33 -12.28
N ASN A 436 -27.16 -12.06 -13.28
CA ASN A 436 -26.88 -13.06 -14.33
C ASN A 436 -26.16 -14.32 -13.83
N LEU A 437 -25.34 -14.22 -12.77
CA LEU A 437 -24.74 -15.39 -12.09
C LEU A 437 -25.68 -16.08 -11.08
N LEU A 438 -26.81 -15.47 -10.74
CA LEU A 438 -27.85 -16.05 -9.87
C LEU A 438 -29.07 -16.54 -10.68
N VAL A 439 -29.02 -16.43 -12.01
CA VAL A 439 -30.06 -16.88 -12.94
C VAL A 439 -29.67 -18.20 -13.64
N ASP A 440 -28.43 -18.67 -13.48
CA ASP A 440 -28.12 -20.07 -13.78
C ASP A 440 -28.59 -20.94 -12.59
N ASP A 441 -29.55 -21.82 -12.89
CA ASP A 441 -30.39 -22.62 -12.00
C ASP A 441 -29.65 -23.52 -10.97
N ASP A 442 -29.22 -22.99 -9.82
CA ASP A 442 -28.94 -23.82 -8.64
C ASP A 442 -29.40 -23.10 -7.34
N GLU A 443 -30.36 -23.69 -6.62
CA GLU A 443 -30.82 -23.23 -5.31
C GLU A 443 -29.65 -23.19 -4.30
N PRO A 444 -29.60 -22.21 -3.37
CA PRO A 444 -28.51 -22.13 -2.40
C PRO A 444 -28.61 -23.26 -1.36
N GLU A 445 -27.83 -24.33 -1.54
CA GLU A 445 -27.77 -25.49 -0.61
C GLU A 445 -27.11 -25.16 0.76
N GLY A 446 -26.60 -23.95 0.96
CA GLY A 446 -25.78 -23.58 2.11
C GLY A 446 -26.48 -22.72 3.18
N LEU A 447 -26.52 -23.19 4.43
CA LEU A 447 -26.94 -22.44 5.64
C LEU A 447 -26.17 -21.10 5.83
N TYR A 448 -25.01 -20.95 5.20
CA TYR A 448 -24.16 -19.76 5.29
C TYR A 448 -24.67 -18.61 4.41
N ASP A 449 -25.28 -18.92 3.26
CA ASP A 449 -25.81 -17.92 2.32
C ASP A 449 -27.14 -17.33 2.82
N THR A 450 -27.94 -18.14 3.50
CA THR A 450 -29.15 -17.67 4.20
C THR A 450 -28.81 -16.73 5.36
N MET A 451 -27.80 -17.06 6.18
CA MET A 451 -27.36 -16.19 7.29
C MET A 451 -26.78 -14.85 6.79
N LYS A 452 -25.96 -14.85 5.72
CA LYS A 452 -25.43 -13.61 5.13
C LYS A 452 -26.52 -12.76 4.47
N MET A 453 -27.52 -13.38 3.84
CA MET A 453 -28.67 -12.66 3.30
C MET A 453 -29.54 -12.04 4.40
N GLU A 454 -29.76 -12.75 5.52
CA GLU A 454 -30.51 -12.22 6.66
C GLU A 454 -29.78 -11.07 7.36
N GLU A 455 -28.47 -11.17 7.57
CA GLU A 455 -27.66 -10.10 8.16
C GLU A 455 -27.64 -8.84 7.28
N ARG A 456 -27.69 -9.01 5.94
CA ARG A 456 -27.84 -7.91 4.96
C ARG A 456 -29.26 -7.36 4.89
N ARG A 457 -30.30 -8.20 5.06
CA ARG A 457 -31.71 -7.75 5.17
C ARG A 457 -31.95 -6.97 6.46
N GLY A 458 -31.31 -7.34 7.57
CA GLY A 458 -31.33 -6.60 8.84
C GLY A 458 -30.75 -5.19 8.70
N LYS A 459 -29.62 -5.04 8.01
CA LYS A 459 -29.01 -3.72 7.72
C LYS A 459 -29.84 -2.83 6.80
N LYS A 460 -30.59 -3.40 5.83
CA LYS A 460 -31.52 -2.64 4.97
C LYS A 460 -32.66 -1.97 5.75
N LYS A 461 -33.17 -2.58 6.83
CA LYS A 461 -34.23 -1.96 7.65
C LYS A 461 -33.75 -0.76 8.47
N GLY A 462 -32.45 -0.65 8.75
CA GLY A 462 -31.88 0.48 9.51
C GLY A 462 -31.65 1.76 8.70
N TYR A 463 -31.59 1.68 7.37
CA TYR A 463 -31.25 2.80 6.49
C TYR A 463 -32.46 3.49 5.82
N SER A 464 -33.68 2.98 6.00
CA SER A 464 -34.88 3.48 5.29
C SER A 464 -35.63 4.62 6.01
N SER A 465 -34.97 5.39 6.88
CA SER A 465 -35.62 6.51 7.58
C SER A 465 -34.72 7.76 7.62
N ALA A 466 -34.33 8.29 6.46
CA ALA A 466 -33.93 9.68 6.28
C ALA A 466 -33.79 10.04 4.80
N GLY A 467 -34.67 10.91 4.29
CA GLY A 467 -34.44 11.73 3.10
C GLY A 467 -35.13 11.27 1.82
N ASP A 468 -36.27 11.89 1.53
CA ASP A 468 -36.94 11.85 0.22
C ASP A 468 -35.98 12.31 -0.89
N CYS A 469 -35.84 11.52 -1.95
CA CYS A 469 -35.31 11.94 -3.24
C CYS A 469 -36.17 11.32 -4.35
N LEU A 470 -36.87 12.19 -5.08
CA LEU A 470 -37.76 11.87 -6.20
C LEU A 470 -37.03 11.12 -7.34
N PRO A 471 -37.72 10.20 -8.06
CA PRO A 471 -37.14 9.51 -9.21
C PRO A 471 -37.16 10.43 -10.44
N VAL A 472 -36.02 10.52 -11.14
CA VAL A 472 -35.95 11.13 -12.48
C VAL A 472 -36.21 10.03 -13.50
N VAL A 473 -37.29 10.18 -14.28
CA VAL A 473 -37.64 9.32 -15.42
C VAL A 473 -36.77 9.76 -16.61
N VAL A 474 -36.05 8.80 -17.21
CA VAL A 474 -35.28 9.00 -18.45
C VAL A 474 -36.14 8.48 -19.59
N ASP A 475 -36.43 9.34 -20.58
CA ASP A 475 -37.20 8.98 -21.78
C ASP A 475 -36.28 8.34 -22.85
N GLU A 476 -36.83 7.42 -23.64
CA GLU A 476 -36.10 6.43 -24.45
C GLU A 476 -35.37 6.93 -25.71
N ASN A 477 -35.19 8.23 -25.93
CA ASN A 477 -34.42 8.74 -27.06
C ASN A 477 -33.55 9.93 -26.62
N GLY A 478 -32.24 9.67 -26.45
CA GLY A 478 -31.26 10.58 -25.85
C GLY A 478 -31.13 11.97 -26.48
N GLY A 479 -31.91 12.92 -25.98
CA GLY A 479 -31.75 14.37 -26.20
C GLY A 479 -32.18 15.16 -24.96
N PHE A 480 -31.35 16.11 -24.53
CA PHE A 480 -31.56 16.95 -23.35
C PHE A 480 -32.23 18.27 -23.76
N ASP A 481 -33.43 18.58 -23.25
CA ASP A 481 -34.13 19.85 -23.51
C ASP A 481 -34.45 20.56 -22.17
N PRO A 482 -33.85 21.72 -21.83
CA PRO A 482 -33.89 22.26 -20.47
C PRO A 482 -35.16 23.05 -20.08
N PHE A 483 -36.17 23.17 -20.94
CA PHE A 483 -37.21 24.20 -20.79
C PHE A 483 -38.65 23.74 -20.51
N ARG A 484 -38.89 22.50 -20.05
CA ARG A 484 -40.26 22.01 -19.77
C ARG A 484 -40.67 21.91 -18.29
N ALA A 485 -39.85 22.37 -17.35
CA ALA A 485 -40.13 22.25 -15.91
C ALA A 485 -41.08 23.31 -15.32
N GLN A 486 -41.76 24.13 -16.13
CA GLN A 486 -42.69 25.17 -15.65
C GLN A 486 -44.05 25.11 -16.34
N THR A 487 -44.77 23.99 -16.23
CA THR A 487 -46.25 23.98 -16.38
C THR A 487 -46.82 22.63 -15.95
N ARG A 488 -46.98 22.43 -14.63
CA ARG A 488 -47.95 21.48 -14.02
C ARG A 488 -47.90 21.62 -12.51
N SER A 489 -48.44 22.73 -12.01
CA SER A 489 -48.80 22.88 -10.60
C SER A 489 -50.16 23.58 -10.51
N SER A 490 -51.20 22.90 -10.99
CA SER A 490 -52.59 23.23 -10.71
C SER A 490 -53.47 22.17 -11.34
N LEU A 491 -54.40 21.63 -10.56
CA LEU A 491 -55.37 20.55 -10.85
C LEU A 491 -54.92 19.19 -10.29
N ASP A 492 -55.37 18.91 -9.05
CA ASP A 492 -56.29 17.79 -8.78
C ASP A 492 -56.60 17.73 -7.26
N GLU A 493 -57.76 18.28 -6.87
CA GLU A 493 -58.46 17.93 -5.62
C GLU A 493 -59.29 16.65 -5.84
N PRO A 494 -59.35 15.70 -4.89
CA PRO A 494 -60.28 14.58 -5.01
C PRO A 494 -61.63 14.91 -4.36
N SER A 495 -62.66 15.01 -5.19
CA SER A 495 -64.07 14.91 -4.82
C SER A 495 -64.39 13.50 -4.30
N GLY A 496 -64.97 13.39 -3.09
CA GLY A 496 -65.53 12.15 -2.58
C GLY A 496 -66.89 11.79 -3.23
N PRO A 497 -67.36 10.54 -3.13
CA PRO A 497 -68.73 10.20 -3.48
C PRO A 497 -69.65 10.19 -2.25
N GLU A 498 -70.89 10.58 -2.53
CA GLU A 498 -71.98 10.94 -1.63
C GLU A 498 -73.06 9.82 -1.58
N ASN A 499 -73.84 9.80 -0.49
CA ASN A 499 -75.16 9.14 -0.30
C ASN A 499 -75.15 7.61 -0.07
N ILE A 500 -75.86 7.04 0.91
CA ILE A 500 -77.18 7.32 1.52
C ILE A 500 -77.15 7.07 3.04
#